data_AF-A0A944U044-F1
#
_entry.id   AF-A0A944U044-F1
#
_cell.length_a   1.000
_cell.length_b   1.000
_cell.length_c   1.000
_cell.angle_alpha   90.00
_cell.angle_beta   90.00
_cell.angle_gamma   90.00
#
_symmetry.space_group_name_H-M   'P 1'
#
loop_
_entity.id
_entity.type
_entity.pdbx_description
1 polymer ?
#
loop_
_entity_poly.entity_id
_entity_poly.type
_entity_poly.pdbx_seq_one_letter_code
_entity_poly.pdbx_strand_id
1 'polypeptide(L)'
;MSSSEKTHWTSTLACLGPIGHLPKAPGTWGTLFAIPFSIALFQWAGIWGALAVSIVMILFSVWCCGAAEKVLHQRDPGCVVLDEFVAVPVCYLGVALFNPQIQMQLTETGSLLSYQSIGLHLAVFTLFRIFDIWKPWPVGPSQKWPRGWGVVMDDILAAGYVNLVLCLIFALF
;
A
#
# COMPACT_ATOMS: atom_id res chain seq x y z
N MET A 1 11.53 22.53 17.65
CA MET A 1 11.63 21.06 17.63
C MET A 1 13.09 20.66 17.48
N SER A 2 13.63 19.91 18.44
CA SER A 2 15.02 19.44 18.43
C SER A 2 15.23 18.42 17.30
N SER A 3 16.48 18.21 16.86
CA SER A 3 16.81 17.16 15.88
C SER A 3 16.39 15.76 16.35
N SER A 4 16.47 15.49 17.65
CA SER A 4 16.02 14.22 18.28
C SER A 4 14.51 14.01 18.18
N GLU A 5 13.68 15.04 18.41
CA GLU A 5 12.23 14.94 18.26
C GLU A 5 11.81 14.60 16.84
N LYS A 6 12.35 15.33 15.85
CA LYS A 6 12.01 15.10 14.42
C LYS A 6 12.29 13.66 14.01
N THR A 7 13.35 13.08 14.56
CA THR A 7 13.82 11.72 14.32
C THR A 7 12.83 10.68 14.86
N HIS A 8 12.27 10.89 16.06
CA HIS A 8 11.28 9.99 16.66
C HIS A 8 9.90 10.04 15.97
N TRP A 9 9.44 11.21 15.54
CA TRP A 9 8.15 11.33 14.86
C TRP A 9 8.13 10.64 13.50
N THR A 10 9.24 10.69 12.74
CA THR A 10 9.31 10.07 11.42
C THR A 10 9.24 8.54 11.47
N SER A 11 9.88 7.89 12.47
CA SER A 11 9.76 6.45 12.65
C SER A 11 8.35 6.06 13.08
N THR A 12 7.73 6.81 14.00
CA THR A 12 6.34 6.54 14.41
C THR A 12 5.37 6.63 13.24
N LEU A 13 5.54 7.62 12.35
CA LEU A 13 4.71 7.76 11.15
C LEU A 13 4.95 6.60 10.16
N ALA A 14 6.20 6.21 9.93
CA ALA A 14 6.54 5.08 9.06
C ALA A 14 5.99 3.74 9.58
N CYS A 15 5.87 3.58 10.90
CA CYS A 15 5.27 2.41 11.54
C CYS A 15 3.73 2.49 11.66
N LEU A 16 3.09 3.55 11.17
CA LEU A 16 1.67 3.84 11.44
C LEU A 16 1.31 3.77 12.94
N GLY A 17 2.24 4.24 13.77
CA GLY A 17 2.14 4.21 15.23
C GLY A 17 2.14 2.77 15.78
N PRO A 18 1.07 2.33 16.46
CA PRO A 18 1.02 1.00 17.07
C PRO A 18 0.99 -0.16 16.06
N ILE A 19 0.51 0.09 14.82
CA ILE A 19 0.26 -0.97 13.82
C ILE A 19 1.55 -1.71 13.47
N GLY A 20 2.65 -0.99 13.23
CA GLY A 20 3.97 -1.54 12.97
C GLY A 20 4.59 -2.33 14.11
N HIS A 21 3.97 -2.31 15.31
CA HIS A 21 4.42 -3.03 16.49
C HIS A 21 3.47 -4.18 16.89
N LEU A 22 2.43 -4.43 16.09
CA LEU A 22 1.51 -5.54 16.33
C LEU A 22 2.21 -6.90 16.12
N PRO A 23 1.81 -7.94 16.89
CA PRO A 23 2.48 -9.22 16.87
C PRO A 23 2.27 -9.96 15.55
N LYS A 24 3.25 -10.82 15.20
CA LYS A 24 3.20 -11.77 14.07
C LYS A 24 2.99 -11.10 12.71
N ALA A 25 4.09 -10.59 12.13
CA ALA A 25 4.19 -9.92 10.84
C ALA A 25 3.48 -8.56 10.78
N PRO A 26 4.13 -7.47 11.23
CA PRO A 26 3.57 -6.12 11.21
C PRO A 26 3.00 -5.68 9.85
N GLY A 27 3.63 -6.09 8.76
CA GLY A 27 3.12 -5.82 7.42
C GLY A 27 1.73 -6.39 7.13
N THR A 28 1.41 -7.56 7.70
CA THR A 28 0.04 -8.10 7.60
C THR A 28 -0.99 -7.14 8.17
N TRP A 29 -0.67 -6.47 9.27
CA TRP A 29 -1.53 -5.45 9.86
C TRP A 29 -1.55 -4.17 9.02
N GLY A 30 -0.41 -3.70 8.53
CA GLY A 30 -0.33 -2.56 7.62
C GLY A 30 -1.24 -2.73 6.40
N THR A 31 -1.09 -3.85 5.71
CA THR A 31 -1.92 -4.23 4.56
C THR A 31 -3.40 -4.36 4.93
N LEU A 32 -3.72 -4.99 6.07
CA LEU A 32 -5.11 -5.18 6.53
C LEU A 32 -5.81 -3.84 6.80
N PHE A 33 -5.14 -2.90 7.48
CA PHE A 33 -5.67 -1.56 7.74
C PHE A 33 -5.76 -0.69 6.49
N ALA A 34 -4.93 -0.96 5.48
CA ALA A 34 -4.96 -0.23 4.22
C ALA A 34 -6.20 -0.53 3.37
N ILE A 35 -6.86 -1.68 3.55
CA ILE A 35 -8.11 -2.02 2.85
C ILE A 35 -9.26 -1.07 3.21
N PRO A 36 -9.70 -0.95 4.49
CA PRO A 36 -10.76 -0.02 4.85
C PRO A 36 -10.38 1.42 4.57
N PHE A 37 -9.09 1.78 4.71
CA PHE A 37 -8.59 3.08 4.29
C PHE A 37 -8.78 3.32 2.79
N SER A 38 -8.41 2.36 1.94
CA SER A 38 -8.58 2.46 0.49
C SER A 38 -10.06 2.66 0.13
N ILE A 39 -10.96 1.88 0.73
CA ILE A 39 -12.40 2.00 0.44
C ILE A 39 -12.92 3.38 0.84
N ALA A 40 -12.57 3.86 2.04
CA ALA A 40 -12.93 5.21 2.47
C ALA A 40 -12.38 6.28 1.52
N LEU A 41 -11.14 6.09 1.03
CA LEU A 41 -10.52 6.99 0.07
C LEU A 41 -11.26 7.03 -1.26
N PHE A 42 -11.61 5.89 -1.85
CA PHE A 42 -12.35 5.82 -3.11
C PHE A 42 -13.77 6.36 -2.99
N GLN A 43 -14.46 6.11 -1.89
CA GLN A 43 -15.80 6.65 -1.63
C GLN A 43 -15.78 8.17 -1.46
N TRP A 44 -14.78 8.70 -0.75
CA TRP A 44 -14.68 10.13 -0.49
C TRP A 44 -14.18 10.92 -1.71
N ALA A 45 -13.12 10.44 -2.37
CA ALA A 45 -12.40 11.19 -3.37
C ALA A 45 -12.74 10.78 -4.82
N GLY A 46 -13.47 9.69 -5.00
CA GLY A 46 -13.61 9.03 -6.29
C GLY A 46 -12.27 8.49 -6.81
N ILE A 47 -12.28 7.95 -8.03
CA ILE A 47 -11.08 7.34 -8.62
C ILE A 47 -9.94 8.35 -8.86
N TRP A 48 -10.26 9.54 -9.37
CA TRP A 48 -9.28 10.56 -9.69
C TRP A 48 -8.70 11.23 -8.44
N GLY A 49 -9.53 11.44 -7.42
CA GLY A 49 -9.06 11.93 -6.14
C GLY A 49 -8.23 10.88 -5.40
N ALA A 50 -8.63 9.60 -5.44
CA ALA A 50 -7.85 8.50 -4.88
C ALA A 50 -6.48 8.36 -5.56
N LEU A 51 -6.41 8.54 -6.89
CA LEU A 51 -5.14 8.58 -7.62
C LEU A 51 -4.24 9.73 -7.13
N ALA A 52 -4.79 10.95 -7.05
CA ALA A 52 -4.03 12.12 -6.61
C ALA A 52 -3.51 11.95 -5.17
N VAL A 53 -4.37 11.49 -4.24
CA VAL A 53 -3.99 11.23 -2.85
C VAL A 53 -2.95 10.10 -2.76
N SER A 54 -3.09 9.03 -3.54
CA SER A 54 -2.11 7.93 -3.59
C SER A 54 -0.73 8.42 -4.00
N ILE A 55 -0.63 9.25 -5.04
CA ILE A 55 0.64 9.85 -5.46
C ILE A 55 1.27 10.67 -4.32
N VAL A 56 0.48 11.51 -3.66
CA VAL A 56 0.97 12.32 -2.52
C VAL A 56 1.43 11.44 -1.37
N MET A 57 0.68 10.40 -1.02
CA MET A 57 1.03 9.47 0.05
C MET A 57 2.28 8.64 -0.27
N ILE A 58 2.48 8.22 -1.52
CA ILE A 58 3.70 7.53 -1.95
C ILE A 58 4.93 8.43 -1.75
N LEU A 59 4.86 9.68 -2.21
CA LEU A 59 5.95 10.64 -2.04
C LEU A 59 6.23 10.93 -0.56
N PHE A 60 5.17 11.04 0.24
CA PHE A 60 5.28 11.19 1.69
C PHE A 60 5.91 9.96 2.35
N SER A 61 5.50 8.76 1.94
CA SER A 61 6.03 7.48 2.42
C SER A 61 7.53 7.36 2.11
N VAL A 62 7.97 7.73 0.91
CA VAL A 62 9.41 7.72 0.55
C VAL A 62 10.24 8.58 1.52
N TRP A 63 9.71 9.74 1.91
CA TRP A 63 10.37 10.60 2.89
C TRP A 63 10.37 9.98 4.29
N CYS A 64 9.23 9.47 4.76
CA CYS A 64 9.08 8.84 6.08
C CYS A 64 9.92 7.56 6.22
N CYS A 65 9.82 6.62 5.29
CA CYS A 65 10.58 5.36 5.30
C CYS A 65 12.09 5.65 5.18
N GLY A 66 12.49 6.56 4.29
CA GLY A 66 13.91 6.95 4.16
C GLY A 66 14.48 7.68 5.38
N ALA A 67 13.63 8.35 6.17
CA ALA A 67 14.02 8.87 7.48
C ALA A 67 14.11 7.73 8.50
N ALA A 68 13.10 6.87 8.58
CA ALA A 68 13.02 5.75 9.52
C ALA A 68 14.20 4.78 9.38
N GLU A 69 14.64 4.44 8.17
CA GLU A 69 15.82 3.59 7.93
C GLU A 69 17.09 4.16 8.59
N LYS A 70 17.26 5.49 8.56
CA LYS A 70 18.41 6.16 9.17
C LYS A 70 18.33 6.17 10.68
N VAL A 71 17.11 6.34 11.22
CA VAL A 71 16.85 6.36 12.66
C VAL A 71 17.05 4.98 13.28
N LEU A 72 16.53 3.96 12.61
CA LEU A 72 16.54 2.58 13.07
C LEU A 72 17.83 1.85 12.71
N HIS A 73 18.75 2.51 11.98
CA HIS A 73 20.03 1.96 11.54
C HIS A 73 19.90 0.62 10.80
N GLN A 74 18.78 0.41 10.12
CA GLN A 74 18.42 -0.81 9.43
C GLN A 74 17.78 -0.46 8.09
N ARG A 75 18.22 -1.15 7.03
CA ARG A 75 17.56 -1.14 5.73
C ARG A 75 16.26 -1.93 5.84
N ASP A 76 15.16 -1.37 5.37
CA ASP A 76 13.84 -2.02 5.38
C ASP A 76 13.46 -2.65 6.75
N PRO A 77 13.30 -1.85 7.82
CA PRO A 77 12.96 -2.36 9.14
C PRO A 77 11.53 -2.91 9.12
N GLY A 78 11.33 -4.16 9.52
CA GLY A 78 10.01 -4.82 9.44
C GLY A 78 8.88 -4.23 10.31
N CYS A 79 9.12 -3.16 11.08
CA CYS A 79 8.08 -2.37 11.74
C CYS A 79 7.58 -1.19 10.91
N VAL A 80 8.31 -0.81 9.85
CA VAL A 80 7.86 0.14 8.84
C VAL A 80 6.80 -0.57 8.00
N VAL A 81 5.61 0.02 7.94
CA VAL A 81 4.44 -0.55 7.26
C VAL A 81 3.68 0.48 6.43
N LEU A 82 4.21 1.72 6.38
CA LEU A 82 3.61 2.83 5.66
C LEU A 82 3.76 2.65 4.14
N ASP A 83 4.89 2.12 3.69
CA ASP A 83 5.16 1.61 2.34
C ASP A 83 4.06 0.64 1.86
N GLU A 84 3.75 -0.40 2.63
CA GLU A 84 2.72 -1.36 2.29
C GLU A 84 1.34 -0.70 2.30
N PHE A 85 1.07 0.14 3.29
CA PHE A 85 -0.21 0.82 3.45
C PHE A 85 -0.53 1.74 2.27
N VAL A 86 0.46 2.48 1.75
CA VAL A 86 0.25 3.38 0.61
C VAL A 86 0.19 2.65 -0.72
N ALA A 87 0.68 1.41 -0.81
CA ALA A 87 0.63 0.60 -2.01
C ALA A 87 -0.72 -0.09 -2.24
N VAL A 88 -1.48 -0.40 -1.18
CA VAL A 88 -2.79 -1.07 -1.31
C VAL A 88 -3.82 -0.26 -2.13
N PRO A 89 -3.98 1.06 -1.97
CA PRO A 89 -4.83 1.86 -2.88
C PRO A 89 -4.45 1.69 -4.36
N VAL A 90 -3.15 1.55 -4.65
CA VAL A 90 -2.64 1.33 -6.02
C VAL A 90 -3.10 -0.01 -6.57
N CYS A 91 -3.20 -1.06 -5.75
CA CYS A 91 -3.73 -2.36 -6.17
C CYS A 91 -5.18 -2.29 -6.68
N TYR A 92 -5.98 -1.35 -6.19
CA TYR A 92 -7.35 -1.12 -6.65
C TYR A 92 -7.41 -0.19 -7.86
N LEU A 93 -6.51 0.80 -7.95
CA LEU A 93 -6.54 1.84 -9.00
C LEU A 93 -6.48 1.26 -10.41
N GLY A 94 -5.58 0.32 -10.68
CA GLY A 94 -5.41 -0.22 -12.04
C GLY A 94 -6.66 -0.98 -12.49
N VAL A 95 -7.15 -1.93 -11.70
CA VAL A 95 -8.38 -2.66 -12.04
C VAL A 95 -9.60 -1.74 -12.15
N ALA A 96 -9.72 -0.73 -11.29
CA ALA A 96 -10.82 0.23 -11.34
C ALA A 96 -10.78 1.12 -12.59
N LEU A 97 -9.60 1.50 -13.07
CA LEU A 97 -9.46 2.31 -14.29
C LEU A 97 -9.87 1.56 -15.56
N PHE A 98 -9.74 0.23 -15.57
CA PHE A 98 -10.05 -0.60 -16.75
C PHE A 98 -11.37 -1.37 -16.63
N ASN A 99 -12.01 -1.37 -15.47
CA ASN A 99 -13.28 -2.07 -15.23
C ASN A 99 -14.31 -1.13 -14.56
N PRO A 100 -15.28 -0.58 -15.32
CA PRO A 100 -16.29 0.34 -14.81
C PRO A 100 -17.16 -0.23 -13.68
N GLN A 101 -17.39 -1.55 -13.67
CA GLN A 101 -18.15 -2.22 -12.63
C GLN A 101 -17.38 -2.18 -11.30
N ILE A 102 -16.07 -2.45 -11.31
CA ILE A 102 -15.21 -2.30 -10.13
C ILE A 102 -15.11 -0.83 -9.71
N GLN A 103 -15.00 0.10 -10.66
CA GLN A 103 -15.00 1.53 -10.37
C GLN A 103 -16.26 1.94 -9.59
N MET A 104 -17.44 1.55 -10.09
CA MET A 104 -18.72 1.83 -9.44
C MET A 104 -18.76 1.22 -8.04
N GLN A 105 -18.39 -0.06 -7.90
CA GLN A 105 -18.34 -0.77 -6.61
C GLN A 105 -17.44 -0.05 -5.59
N LEU A 106 -16.27 0.45 -5.98
CA LEU A 106 -15.36 1.13 -5.04
C LEU A 106 -15.87 2.50 -4.60
N THR A 107 -16.67 3.18 -5.43
CA THR A 107 -17.19 4.52 -5.14
C THR A 107 -18.55 4.56 -4.45
N GLU A 108 -19.31 3.46 -4.47
CA GLU A 108 -20.64 3.40 -3.85
C GLU A 108 -20.60 3.22 -2.32
N THR A 109 -21.45 3.97 -1.62
CA THR A 109 -21.63 3.90 -0.16
C THR A 109 -22.25 2.57 0.25
N GLY A 110 -21.46 1.68 0.86
CA GLY A 110 -21.90 0.35 1.33
C GLY A 110 -21.07 -0.82 0.80
N SER A 111 -20.11 -0.56 -0.10
CA SER A 111 -19.25 -1.57 -0.71
C SER A 111 -18.30 -2.30 0.26
N LEU A 112 -18.10 -1.78 1.47
CA LEU A 112 -17.21 -2.38 2.48
C LEU A 112 -17.63 -3.80 2.92
N LEU A 113 -18.94 -4.09 2.92
CA LEU A 113 -19.49 -5.33 3.48
C LEU A 113 -20.35 -6.10 2.47
N SER A 114 -20.37 -5.66 1.20
CA SER A 114 -21.08 -6.41 0.16
C SER A 114 -20.38 -7.75 -0.06
N TYR A 115 -21.16 -8.84 -0.09
CA TYR A 115 -20.62 -10.16 -0.44
C TYR A 115 -19.96 -10.17 -1.83
N GLN A 116 -20.36 -9.25 -2.71
CA GLN A 116 -19.80 -9.12 -4.05
C GLN A 116 -18.38 -8.51 -4.06
N SER A 117 -18.02 -7.68 -3.08
CA SER A 117 -16.72 -6.99 -3.03
C SER A 117 -15.69 -7.72 -2.15
N ILE A 118 -16.13 -8.60 -1.24
CA ILE A 118 -15.21 -9.33 -0.35
C ILE A 118 -14.19 -10.17 -1.12
N GLY A 119 -14.60 -10.75 -2.26
CA GLY A 119 -13.72 -11.50 -3.15
C GLY A 119 -12.58 -10.63 -3.68
N LEU A 120 -12.87 -9.39 -4.09
CA LEU A 120 -11.86 -8.45 -4.56
C LEU A 120 -10.91 -8.05 -3.43
N HIS A 121 -11.43 -7.73 -2.24
CA HIS A 121 -10.58 -7.33 -1.09
C HIS A 121 -9.66 -8.47 -0.64
N LEU A 122 -10.15 -9.71 -0.60
CA LEU A 122 -9.35 -10.90 -0.30
C LEU A 122 -8.32 -11.18 -1.39
N ALA A 123 -8.69 -10.99 -2.66
CA ALA A 123 -7.76 -11.13 -3.78
C ALA A 123 -6.66 -10.07 -3.71
N VAL A 124 -6.99 -8.80 -3.49
CA VAL A 124 -6.01 -7.71 -3.32
C VAL A 124 -5.09 -8.00 -2.15
N PHE A 125 -5.64 -8.33 -0.97
CA PHE A 125 -4.84 -8.67 0.21
C PHE A 125 -3.87 -9.82 -0.08
N THR A 126 -4.38 -10.92 -0.63
CA THR A 126 -3.61 -12.15 -0.83
C THR A 126 -2.57 -11.99 -1.92
N LEU A 127 -2.94 -11.45 -3.08
CA LEU A 127 -2.02 -11.22 -4.19
C LEU A 127 -0.94 -10.21 -3.81
N PHE A 128 -1.29 -9.12 -3.13
CA PHE A 128 -0.31 -8.14 -2.68
C PHE A 128 0.72 -8.78 -1.75
N ARG A 129 0.27 -9.53 -0.73
CA ARG A 129 1.19 -10.23 0.18
C ARG A 129 2.04 -11.28 -0.55
N ILE A 130 1.50 -11.99 -1.54
CA ILE A 130 2.29 -12.94 -2.35
C ILE A 130 3.41 -12.20 -3.07
N PHE A 131 3.12 -11.09 -3.76
CA PHE A 131 4.12 -10.38 -4.54
C PHE A 131 5.12 -9.60 -3.69
N ASP A 132 4.69 -9.02 -2.57
CA ASP A 132 5.57 -8.38 -1.59
C ASP A 132 6.51 -9.42 -0.94
N ILE A 133 6.02 -10.60 -0.56
CA ILE A 133 6.90 -11.63 0.04
C ILE A 133 7.84 -12.26 -1.01
N TRP A 134 7.34 -12.50 -2.22
CA TRP A 134 8.10 -13.19 -3.26
C TRP A 134 9.12 -12.29 -3.98
N LYS A 135 8.84 -10.99 -4.09
CA LYS A 135 9.67 -9.97 -4.75
C LYS A 135 10.15 -10.37 -6.16
N PRO A 136 9.23 -10.72 -7.10
CA PRO A 136 9.61 -11.06 -8.48
C PRO A 136 10.30 -9.89 -9.18
N TRP A 137 11.13 -10.14 -10.20
CA TRP A 137 11.75 -9.04 -10.96
C TRP A 137 10.67 -8.12 -11.56
N PRO A 138 10.73 -6.78 -11.45
CA PRO A 138 11.81 -5.95 -10.92
C PRO A 138 11.67 -5.53 -9.44
N VAL A 139 10.74 -6.10 -8.67
CA VAL A 139 10.49 -5.82 -7.23
C VAL A 139 11.76 -6.03 -6.39
N GLY A 140 12.37 -7.21 -6.41
CA GLY A 140 13.60 -7.45 -5.64
C GLY A 140 14.75 -6.47 -5.97
N PRO A 141 15.06 -6.23 -7.26
CA PRO A 141 16.07 -5.25 -7.65
C PRO A 141 15.78 -3.79 -7.22
N SER A 142 14.51 -3.36 -7.09
CA SER A 142 14.19 -1.97 -6.73
C SER A 142 14.64 -1.61 -5.32
N GLN A 143 14.76 -2.58 -4.41
CA GLN A 143 15.23 -2.37 -3.03
C GLN A 143 16.62 -1.73 -2.94
N LYS A 144 17.42 -1.82 -4.02
CA LYS A 144 18.76 -1.20 -4.11
C LYS A 144 18.71 0.31 -4.36
N TRP A 145 17.53 0.87 -4.67
CA TRP A 145 17.39 2.29 -4.98
C TRP A 145 17.69 3.17 -3.75
N PRO A 146 18.13 4.42 -3.97
CA PRO A 146 18.63 5.24 -2.89
C PRO A 146 17.51 5.77 -1.99
N ARG A 147 17.78 5.80 -0.67
CA ARG A 147 16.86 6.32 0.36
C ARG A 147 15.58 5.48 0.44
N GLY A 148 14.49 6.05 0.93
CA GLY A 148 13.19 5.37 1.05
C GLY A 148 12.54 4.96 -0.27
N TRP A 149 13.15 5.27 -1.43
CA TRP A 149 12.66 4.76 -2.71
C TRP A 149 12.82 3.26 -2.84
N GLY A 150 13.88 2.67 -2.26
CA GLY A 150 14.11 1.23 -2.38
C GLY A 150 12.98 0.44 -1.74
N VAL A 151 12.60 0.87 -0.53
CA VAL A 151 11.49 0.32 0.25
C VAL A 151 10.17 0.60 -0.47
N VAL A 152 9.74 1.86 -0.61
CA VAL A 152 8.39 2.14 -1.16
C VAL A 152 8.20 1.61 -2.60
N MET A 153 9.25 1.58 -3.43
CA MET A 153 9.11 1.08 -4.80
C MET A 153 8.94 -0.44 -4.88
N ASP A 154 9.45 -1.22 -3.93
CA ASP A 154 9.24 -2.67 -3.97
C ASP A 154 7.74 -3.01 -3.80
N ASP A 155 7.06 -2.37 -2.85
CA ASP A 155 5.62 -2.47 -2.63
C ASP A 155 4.80 -1.92 -3.79
N ILE A 156 5.19 -0.79 -4.37
CA ILE A 156 4.47 -0.22 -5.53
C ILE A 156 4.61 -1.10 -6.77
N LEU A 157 5.76 -1.75 -6.98
CA LEU A 157 5.92 -2.73 -8.05
C LEU A 157 5.13 -4.00 -7.76
N ALA A 158 5.04 -4.45 -6.50
CA ALA A 158 4.17 -5.54 -6.10
C ALA A 158 2.68 -5.21 -6.37
N ALA A 159 2.23 -3.99 -6.07
CA ALA A 159 0.90 -3.50 -6.42
C ALA A 159 0.67 -3.45 -7.96
N GLY A 160 1.72 -3.16 -8.74
CA GLY A 160 1.71 -3.29 -10.19
C GLY A 160 1.40 -4.71 -10.66
N TYR A 161 2.02 -5.72 -10.02
CA TYR A 161 1.73 -7.13 -10.28
C TYR A 161 0.30 -7.52 -9.93
N VAL A 162 -0.22 -7.03 -8.79
CA VAL A 162 -1.63 -7.24 -8.40
C VAL A 162 -2.56 -6.71 -9.49
N ASN A 163 -2.34 -5.47 -9.96
CA ASN A 163 -3.14 -4.88 -11.03
C ASN A 163 -3.09 -5.70 -12.31
N LEU A 164 -1.91 -6.14 -12.73
CA LEU A 164 -1.76 -6.96 -13.93
C LEU A 164 -2.60 -8.24 -13.83
N VAL A 165 -2.52 -8.95 -12.71
CA VAL A 165 -3.27 -10.19 -12.48
C VAL A 165 -4.77 -9.92 -12.44
N LEU A 166 -5.21 -8.92 -11.69
CA LEU A 166 -6.64 -8.60 -11.57
C LEU A 166 -7.23 -8.15 -12.92
N CYS A 167 -6.55 -7.27 -13.66
CA CYS A 167 -6.98 -6.86 -14.98
C CYS A 167 -7.09 -8.05 -15.95
N LEU A 168 -6.14 -8.99 -15.92
CA LEU A 168 -6.22 -10.21 -16.74
C LEU A 168 -7.40 -11.09 -16.36
N ILE A 169 -7.64 -11.29 -15.06
CA ILE A 169 -8.81 -12.06 -14.59
C ILE A 169 -10.10 -11.42 -15.10
N PHE A 170 -10.31 -10.12 -14.86
CA PHE A 170 -11.53 -9.42 -15.30
C PHE A 170 -11.63 -9.18 -16.81
N ALA A 171 -10.55 -9.36 -17.57
CA ALA A 171 -10.61 -9.32 -19.03
C ALA A 171 -11.02 -10.67 -19.65
N LEU A 172 -10.88 -11.77 -18.91
CA LEU A 172 -11.19 -13.13 -19.36
C LEU A 172 -12.61 -13.59 -19.01
N PHE A 173 -13.31 -12.86 -18.13
CA PHE A 173 -14.67 -13.15 -17.65
C PHE A 173 -15.57 -11.93 -17.81
#